data_AF-A0A942FED0-F1
#
_entry.id   AF-A0A942FED0-F1
#
_cell.length_a   1.000
_cell.length_b   1.000
_cell.length_c   1.000
_cell.angle_alpha   90.00
_cell.angle_beta   90.00
_cell.angle_gamma   90.00
#
_symmetry.space_group_name_H-M   'P 1'
#
loop_
_entity.id
_entity.type
_entity.pdbx_description
1 polymer ?
#
loop_
_entity_poly.entity_id
_entity_poly.type
_entity_poly.pdbx_seq_one_letter_code
_entity_poly.pdbx_strand_id
1 'polypeptide(L)'
;MRYVRNYILYLVIVCVTGIIGCRLIFYFLMVESYRPEWFILFTGVVFIGAGIWVAREWYKLQKRRQAIFGPGFNSQLIKDRFGLSKSETEVLEMLANGQSNSQIANTRHVSINTIKTHISNIYSKLGVKNRLQALYKIHENQPPG
;
A
#
# COMPACT_ATOMS: atom_id res chain seq x y z
N MET A 1 -0.61 -11.93 13.45
CA MET A 1 0.41 -12.06 14.54
C MET A 1 1.72 -11.31 14.22
N ARG A 2 2.38 -11.51 13.06
CA ARG A 2 3.62 -10.79 12.69
C ARG A 2 3.48 -9.24 12.58
N TYR A 3 2.34 -8.73 12.11
CA TYR A 3 2.10 -7.28 11.97
C TYR A 3 1.95 -6.55 13.31
N VAL A 4 1.27 -7.16 14.28
CA VAL A 4 1.08 -6.61 15.63
C VAL A 4 2.44 -6.47 16.33
N ARG A 5 3.32 -7.45 16.16
CA ARG A 5 4.67 -7.44 16.71
C ARG A 5 5.54 -6.30 16.15
N ASN A 6 5.45 -6.00 14.86
CA ASN A 6 6.20 -4.90 14.25
C ASN A 6 5.69 -3.52 14.70
N TYR A 7 4.38 -3.38 14.91
CA TYR A 7 3.80 -2.14 15.43
C TYR A 7 4.21 -1.88 16.88
N ILE A 8 4.19 -2.92 17.72
CA ILE A 8 4.66 -2.85 19.12
C ILE A 8 6.15 -2.47 19.17
N LEU A 9 6.98 -3.07 18.32
CA LEU A 9 8.41 -2.73 18.22
C LEU A 9 8.63 -1.26 17.85
N TYR A 10 7.86 -0.73 16.89
CA TYR A 10 7.96 0.68 16.50
C TYR A 10 7.54 1.63 17.64
N LEU A 11 6.47 1.30 18.34
CA LEU A 11 5.96 2.06 19.48
C LEU A 11 7.00 2.10 20.62
N VAL A 12 7.65 0.97 20.90
CA VAL A 12 8.73 0.86 21.88
C VAL A 12 9.94 1.71 21.47
N ILE A 13 10.34 1.70 20.20
CA ILE A 13 11.47 2.51 19.72
C ILE A 13 11.18 4.01 19.89
N VAL A 14 9.97 4.47 19.52
CA VAL A 14 9.58 5.88 19.67
C VAL A 14 9.53 6.31 21.14
N CYS A 15 9.03 5.44 22.03
CA CYS A 15 9.05 5.73 23.46
C CYS A 15 10.47 5.80 24.01
N VAL A 16 11.35 4.88 23.63
CA VAL A 16 12.75 4.85 24.10
C VAL A 16 13.53 6.07 23.61
N THR A 17 13.37 6.46 22.33
CA THR A 17 14.03 7.67 21.80
C THR A 17 13.49 8.95 22.44
N GLY A 18 12.19 9.01 22.74
CA GLY A 18 11.58 10.11 23.50
C GLY A 18 12.13 10.23 24.93
N ILE A 19 12.30 9.11 25.64
CA ILE A 19 12.87 9.09 26.99
C ILE A 19 14.34 9.52 26.98
N ILE A 20 15.11 9.03 26.02
CA ILE A 20 16.52 9.42 25.84
C ILE A 20 16.63 10.90 25.51
N GLY A 21 15.78 11.42 24.61
CA GLY A 21 15.73 12.83 24.25
C GLY A 21 15.35 13.73 25.43
N CYS A 22 14.34 13.34 26.20
CA CYS A 22 13.92 14.07 27.40
C CYS A 22 15.03 14.09 28.47
N ARG A 23 15.73 12.96 28.65
CA ARG A 23 16.87 12.85 29.59
C ARG A 23 18.08 13.68 29.12
N LEU A 24 18.32 13.76 27.81
CA LEU A 24 19.37 14.59 27.21
C LEU A 24 19.05 16.08 27.33
N ILE A 25 17.80 16.48 27.12
CA ILE A 25 17.32 17.87 27.34
C ILE A 25 17.50 18.26 28.81
N PHE A 26 17.19 17.35 29.73
CA PHE A 26 17.37 17.58 31.16
C PHE A 26 18.86 17.71 31.55
N TYR A 27 19.73 16.86 30.99
CA TYR A 27 21.18 16.96 31.18
C TYR A 27 21.75 18.25 30.58
N PHE A 28 21.20 18.67 29.45
CA PHE A 28 21.57 19.89 28.75
C PHE A 28 21.16 21.16 29.52
N LEU A 29 19.97 21.16 30.15
CA LEU A 29 19.54 22.25 31.04
C LEU A 29 20.43 22.41 32.28
N MET A 30 21.19 21.38 32.66
CA MET A 30 22.08 21.40 33.83
C MET A 30 23.53 21.81 33.49
N VAL A 31 23.92 21.85 32.21
CA VAL A 31 25.29 22.14 31.76
C VAL A 31 25.30 23.44 30.93
N GLU A 32 25.70 24.53 31.58
CA GLU A 32 25.64 25.92 31.08
C GLU A 32 26.63 26.27 29.96
N SER A 33 27.04 25.32 29.12
CA SER A 33 28.05 25.57 28.06
C SER A 33 27.88 24.79 26.77
N TYR A 34 26.73 24.15 26.53
CA TYR A 34 26.52 23.38 25.30
C TYR A 34 25.61 24.15 24.32
N ARG A 35 26.04 24.29 23.05
CA ARG A 35 25.28 25.00 22.00
C ARG A 35 24.15 24.08 21.48
N PRO A 36 22.86 24.43 21.64
CA PRO A 36 21.71 23.53 21.38
C PRO A 36 21.46 23.23 19.90
N GLU A 37 22.00 24.04 18.99
CA GLU A 37 21.69 24.01 17.55
C GLU A 37 22.08 22.68 16.89
N TRP A 38 23.21 22.10 17.31
CA TRP A 38 23.73 20.84 16.76
C TRP A 38 22.87 19.63 17.11
N PHE A 39 22.16 19.65 18.25
CA PHE A 39 21.31 18.53 18.67
C PHE A 39 20.01 18.44 17.86
N ILE A 40 19.40 19.57 17.53
CA ILE A 40 18.18 19.62 16.70
C ILE A 40 18.49 19.11 15.29
N LEU A 41 19.65 19.49 14.75
CA LEU A 41 20.12 19.01 13.45
C LEU A 41 20.34 17.48 13.46
N PHE A 42 21.04 16.97 14.47
CA PHE A 42 21.35 15.54 14.56
C PHE A 42 20.10 14.67 14.71
N THR A 43 19.18 15.08 15.59
CA THR A 43 17.91 14.37 15.77
C THR A 43 17.06 14.43 14.51
N GLY A 44 16.95 15.59 13.86
CA GLY A 44 16.22 15.74 12.59
C GLY A 44 16.73 14.78 11.50
N VAL A 45 18.05 14.69 11.31
CA VAL A 45 18.66 13.81 10.29
C VAL A 45 18.37 12.33 10.59
N VAL A 46 18.43 11.91 11.85
CA VAL A 46 18.12 10.53 12.25
C VAL A 46 16.65 10.19 11.97
N PHE A 47 15.71 11.08 12.29
CA PHE A 47 14.29 10.85 12.03
C PHE A 47 13.95 10.82 10.53
N ILE A 48 14.57 11.68 9.72
CA ILE A 48 14.38 11.68 8.26
C ILE A 48 14.92 10.37 7.65
N GLY A 49 16.12 9.95 8.03
CA GLY A 49 16.72 8.69 7.55
C GLY A 49 15.88 7.47 7.93
N ALA A 50 15.40 7.42 9.19
CA ALA A 50 14.51 6.36 9.65
C ALA A 50 13.18 6.36 8.87
N GLY A 51 12.58 7.53 8.62
CA GLY A 51 11.36 7.66 7.84
C GLY A 51 11.49 7.13 6.41
N ILE A 52 12.58 7.49 5.72
CA ILE A 52 12.87 7.03 4.36
C ILE A 52 13.08 5.51 4.31
N TRP A 53 13.80 4.93 5.28
CA TRP A 53 14.03 3.48 5.36
C TRP A 53 12.72 2.71 5.56
N VAL A 54 11.87 3.17 6.48
CA VAL A 54 10.55 2.57 6.73
C VAL A 54 9.66 2.67 5.48
N ALA A 55 9.61 3.84 4.82
CA ALA A 55 8.82 4.04 3.61
C ALA A 55 9.25 3.08 2.49
N ARG A 56 10.56 2.91 2.30
CA ARG A 56 11.12 2.02 1.28
C ARG A 56 10.79 0.55 1.54
N GLU A 57 10.82 0.13 2.80
CA GLU A 57 10.53 -1.25 3.19
C GLU A 57 9.03 -1.56 3.07
N TRP A 58 8.17 -0.62 3.46
CA TRP A 58 6.72 -0.73 3.26
C TRP A 58 6.34 -0.78 1.78
N TYR A 59 6.98 0.02 0.92
CA TYR A 59 6.76 0.00 -0.52
C TYR A 59 7.08 -1.37 -1.15
N LYS A 60 8.20 -2.01 -0.76
CA LYS A 60 8.58 -3.34 -1.25
C LYS A 60 7.61 -4.44 -0.82
N LEU A 61 7.13 -4.40 0.42
CA LEU A 61 6.19 -5.41 0.94
C LEU A 61 4.85 -5.36 0.22
N GLN A 62 4.42 -4.17 -0.20
CA GLN A 62 3.19 -4.00 -0.96
C GLN A 62 3.29 -4.62 -2.36
N LYS A 63 4.45 -4.50 -3.02
CA LYS A 63 4.71 -5.07 -4.36
C LYS A 63 4.82 -6.62 -4.35
N ARG A 64 5.29 -7.23 -3.25
CA ARG A 64 5.39 -8.71 -3.13
C ARG A 64 4.04 -9.44 -3.00
N ARG A 65 2.96 -8.76 -2.60
CA ARG A 65 1.61 -9.35 -2.50
C ARG A 65 0.80 -9.32 -3.81
N GLN A 66 1.30 -8.64 -4.86
CA GLN A 66 0.50 -8.27 -6.04
C GLN A 66 0.48 -9.31 -7.18
N ALA A 67 1.32 -10.34 -7.17
CA ALA A 67 1.30 -11.36 -8.23
C ALA A 67 0.43 -12.56 -7.81
N ILE A 68 -0.90 -12.43 -7.87
CA ILE A 68 -1.80 -13.59 -7.82
C ILE A 68 -2.03 -14.15 -9.22
N PHE A 69 -2.05 -13.28 -10.23
CA PHE A 69 -2.26 -13.64 -11.63
C PHE A 69 -0.94 -13.52 -12.40
N GLY A 70 -0.54 -14.63 -13.03
CA GLY A 70 0.69 -14.72 -13.82
C GLY A 70 0.60 -14.00 -15.18
N PRO A 71 1.69 -14.05 -15.98
CA PRO A 71 1.84 -13.33 -17.26
C PRO A 71 0.90 -13.76 -18.41
N GLY A 72 -0.25 -14.38 -18.11
CA GLY A 72 -1.22 -14.86 -19.10
C GLY A 72 -2.58 -14.16 -19.07
N PHE A 73 -2.82 -13.17 -18.21
CA PHE A 73 -4.13 -12.49 -18.15
C PHE A 73 -4.41 -11.72 -19.46
N ASN A 74 -5.30 -12.26 -20.30
CA ASN A 74 -5.67 -11.63 -21.58
C ASN A 74 -6.93 -10.77 -21.41
N SER A 75 -6.71 -9.47 -21.20
CA SER A 75 -7.77 -8.51 -20.94
C SER A 75 -8.68 -8.23 -22.13
N GLN A 76 -8.18 -8.36 -23.36
CA GLN A 76 -8.96 -8.20 -24.58
C GLN A 76 -10.04 -9.29 -24.69
N LEU A 77 -9.69 -10.55 -24.43
CA LEU A 77 -10.64 -11.68 -24.47
C LEU A 77 -11.79 -11.53 -23.46
N ILE A 78 -11.50 -10.97 -22.29
CA ILE A 78 -12.50 -10.75 -21.24
C ILE A 78 -13.37 -9.56 -21.58
N LYS A 79 -12.76 -8.50 -22.12
CA LYS A 79 -13.47 -7.32 -22.59
C LYS A 79 -14.54 -7.66 -23.63
N ASP A 80 -14.19 -8.46 -24.63
CA ASP A 80 -15.11 -8.84 -25.71
C ASP A 80 -16.20 -9.79 -25.22
N ARG A 81 -15.88 -10.70 -24.29
CA ARG A 81 -16.88 -11.63 -23.72
C ARG A 81 -17.91 -10.97 -22.81
N PHE A 82 -17.50 -10.02 -21.99
CA PHE A 82 -18.36 -9.40 -20.98
C PHE A 82 -18.78 -7.97 -21.31
N GLY A 83 -18.42 -7.46 -22.50
CA GLY A 83 -18.76 -6.09 -22.92
C GLY A 83 -18.22 -5.02 -21.96
N LEU A 84 -16.99 -5.22 -21.47
CA LEU A 84 -16.36 -4.24 -20.57
C LEU A 84 -15.91 -3.01 -21.37
N SER A 85 -16.05 -1.84 -20.77
CA SER A 85 -15.44 -0.63 -21.30
C SER A 85 -13.92 -0.68 -21.12
N LYS A 86 -13.17 0.15 -21.86
CA LYS A 86 -11.72 0.29 -21.68
C LYS A 86 -11.37 0.60 -20.23
N SER A 87 -12.10 1.54 -19.63
CA SER A 87 -11.89 1.92 -18.23
C SER A 87 -12.17 0.80 -17.24
N GLU A 88 -13.19 -0.03 -17.46
CA GLU A 88 -13.48 -1.18 -16.60
C GLU A 88 -12.45 -2.29 -16.76
N THR A 89 -11.94 -2.49 -17.99
CA THR A 89 -10.91 -3.49 -18.29
C THR A 89 -9.60 -3.16 -17.56
N GLU A 90 -9.16 -1.91 -17.59
CA GLU A 90 -7.98 -1.46 -16.84
C GLU A 90 -8.16 -1.63 -15.31
N VAL A 91 -9.34 -1.32 -14.78
CA VAL A 91 -9.63 -1.54 -13.35
C VAL A 91 -9.61 -3.03 -13.02
N LEU A 92 -10.12 -3.87 -13.91
CA LEU A 92 -10.12 -5.32 -13.73
C LEU A 92 -8.71 -5.92 -13.77
N GLU A 93 -7.84 -5.46 -14.66
CA GLU A 93 -6.41 -5.82 -14.67
C GLU A 93 -5.74 -5.48 -13.35
N MET A 94 -5.95 -4.26 -12.86
CA MET A 94 -5.39 -3.82 -11.58
C MET A 94 -5.93 -4.64 -10.40
N LEU A 95 -7.20 -5.06 -10.44
CA LEU A 95 -7.78 -5.98 -9.47
C LEU A 95 -7.18 -7.40 -9.56
N ALA A 96 -6.93 -7.90 -10.76
CA ALA A 96 -6.25 -9.18 -10.97
C ALA A 96 -4.81 -9.14 -10.42
N ASN A 97 -4.14 -8.00 -10.59
CA ASN A 97 -2.82 -7.70 -10.01
C ASN A 97 -2.84 -7.43 -8.50
N GLY A 98 -3.90 -7.82 -7.78
CA GLY A 98 -3.95 -7.71 -6.32
C GLY A 98 -3.97 -6.27 -5.77
N GLN A 99 -4.19 -5.24 -6.59
CA GLN A 99 -4.24 -3.87 -6.11
C GLN A 99 -5.51 -3.61 -5.29
N SER A 100 -5.38 -2.83 -4.21
CA SER A 100 -6.51 -2.36 -3.40
C SER A 100 -7.22 -1.19 -4.06
N ASN A 101 -8.49 -0.96 -3.69
CA ASN A 101 -9.30 0.12 -4.30
C ASN A 101 -8.65 1.50 -4.15
N SER A 102 -7.94 1.76 -3.04
CA SER A 102 -7.20 3.01 -2.82
C SER A 102 -5.98 3.12 -3.74
N GLN A 103 -5.26 2.02 -3.99
CA GLN A 103 -4.14 2.03 -4.93
C GLN A 103 -4.62 2.28 -6.36
N ILE A 104 -5.69 1.61 -6.79
CA ILE A 104 -6.29 1.80 -8.12
C ILE A 104 -6.75 3.26 -8.29
N ALA A 105 -7.37 3.83 -7.25
CA ALA A 105 -7.80 5.22 -7.23
C ALA A 105 -6.61 6.18 -7.39
N ASN A 106 -5.52 5.94 -6.66
CA ASN A 106 -4.30 6.74 -6.78
C ASN A 106 -3.65 6.59 -8.16
N THR A 107 -3.59 5.37 -8.71
CA THR A 107 -2.99 5.09 -10.02
C THR A 107 -3.77 5.75 -11.15
N ARG A 108 -5.11 5.80 -11.08
CA ARG A 108 -5.95 6.46 -12.09
C ARG A 108 -6.31 7.91 -11.76
N HIS A 109 -5.74 8.48 -10.70
CA HIS A 109 -6.03 9.83 -10.20
C HIS A 109 -7.53 10.14 -10.04
N VAL A 110 -8.30 9.16 -9.54
CA VAL A 110 -9.74 9.28 -9.29
C VAL A 110 -10.06 9.01 -7.82
N SER A 111 -11.27 9.36 -7.39
CA SER A 111 -11.70 9.07 -6.01
C SER A 111 -11.89 7.56 -5.78
N ILE A 112 -11.75 7.13 -4.52
CA ILE A 112 -12.01 5.75 -4.11
C ILE A 112 -13.47 5.37 -4.40
N ASN A 113 -14.41 6.30 -4.25
CA ASN A 113 -15.82 6.06 -4.55
C ASN A 113 -16.04 5.79 -6.05
N THR A 114 -15.37 6.53 -6.93
CA THR A 114 -15.41 6.30 -8.38
C THR A 114 -14.95 4.88 -8.71
N ILE A 115 -13.85 4.42 -8.11
CA ILE A 115 -13.39 3.03 -8.27
C ILE A 115 -14.41 2.03 -7.74
N LYS A 116 -15.03 2.25 -6.57
CA LYS A 116 -16.09 1.37 -6.06
C LYS A 116 -17.25 1.24 -7.04
N THR A 117 -17.66 2.35 -7.68
CA THR A 117 -18.70 2.33 -8.71
C THR A 117 -18.26 1.50 -9.93
N HIS A 118 -17.04 1.72 -10.44
CA HIS A 118 -16.52 0.89 -11.54
C HIS A 118 -16.48 -0.59 -11.18
N ILE A 119 -16.06 -0.94 -9.96
CA ILE A 119 -16.03 -2.32 -9.47
C ILE A 119 -17.43 -2.92 -9.41
N SER A 120 -18.42 -2.16 -8.93
CA SER A 120 -19.81 -2.61 -8.87
C SER A 120 -20.36 -2.90 -10.27
N ASN A 121 -20.05 -2.05 -11.25
CA ASN A 121 -20.46 -2.25 -12.64
C ASN A 121 -19.78 -3.48 -13.25
N ILE A 122 -18.48 -3.66 -13.00
CA ILE A 122 -17.72 -4.86 -13.40
C ILE A 122 -18.38 -6.11 -12.80
N TYR A 123 -18.65 -6.13 -11.50
CA TYR A 123 -19.28 -7.26 -10.82
C TYR A 123 -20.67 -7.58 -11.39
N SER A 124 -21.44 -6.55 -11.71
CA SER A 124 -22.74 -6.71 -12.36
C SER A 124 -22.62 -7.33 -13.75
N LYS A 125 -21.66 -6.86 -14.58
CA LYS A 125 -21.39 -7.41 -15.93
C LYS A 125 -20.85 -8.84 -15.89
N LEU A 126 -20.00 -9.15 -14.91
CA LEU A 126 -19.49 -10.51 -14.70
C LEU A 126 -20.52 -11.41 -14.01
N GLY A 127 -21.61 -10.88 -13.45
CA GLY A 127 -22.60 -11.66 -12.70
C GLY A 127 -22.02 -12.28 -11.43
N VAL A 128 -21.15 -11.56 -10.72
CA VAL A 128 -20.46 -11.99 -9.50
C VAL A 128 -20.68 -10.98 -8.38
N LYS A 129 -20.50 -11.38 -7.12
CA LYS A 129 -20.69 -10.47 -5.98
C LYS A 129 -19.39 -10.07 -5.28
N ASN A 130 -18.37 -10.93 -5.40
CA ASN A 130 -17.13 -10.80 -4.65
C ASN A 130 -15.91 -10.79 -5.56
N ARG A 131 -14.85 -10.12 -5.10
CA ARG A 131 -13.55 -10.10 -5.79
C ARG A 131 -13.05 -11.49 -6.14
N LEU A 132 -13.09 -12.43 -5.21
CA LEU A 132 -12.65 -13.81 -5.46
C LEU A 132 -13.48 -14.51 -6.55
N GLN A 133 -14.79 -14.28 -6.60
CA GLN A 133 -15.65 -14.86 -7.63
C GLN A 133 -15.37 -14.24 -9.01
N ALA A 134 -15.14 -12.92 -9.05
CA ALA A 134 -14.74 -12.24 -10.28
C ALA A 134 -13.44 -12.84 -10.83
N LEU A 135 -12.45 -13.00 -9.95
CA LEU A 135 -11.15 -13.57 -10.28
C LEU A 135 -11.25 -15.03 -10.73
N TYR A 136 -12.08 -15.85 -10.08
CA TYR A 136 -12.31 -17.24 -10.49
C TYR A 136 -12.97 -17.34 -11.87
N LYS A 137 -14.05 -16.58 -12.09
CA LYS A 137 -14.81 -16.59 -13.35
C LYS A 137 -13.96 -16.16 -14.54
N ILE A 138 -13.08 -15.20 -14.31
CA ILE A 138 -12.06 -14.75 -15.26
C ILE A 138 -11.11 -15.90 -15.63
N HIS A 139 -10.60 -16.61 -14.63
CA HIS A 139 -9.66 -17.72 -14.83
C HIS A 139 -10.31 -18.88 -15.58
N GLU A 140 -11.54 -19.24 -15.21
CA GLU A 140 -12.31 -20.31 -15.85
C GLU A 140 -12.57 -20.04 -17.33
N ASN A 141 -12.80 -18.78 -17.70
CA ASN A 141 -13.05 -18.41 -19.09
C ASN A 141 -11.77 -18.26 -19.91
N GLN A 142 -10.59 -18.29 -19.30
CA GLN A 142 -9.34 -18.20 -20.04
C GLN A 142 -9.00 -19.57 -20.64
N PRO A 143 -8.72 -19.67 -21.96
CA PRO A 143 -8.27 -20.94 -22.54
C PRO A 143 -6.97 -21.39 -21.84
N PRO A 144 -6.76 -22.70 -21.63
CA PRO A 144 -5.48 -23.21 -21.15
C PRO A 144 -4.40 -22.77 -22.14
N GLY A 145 -3.39 -22.05 -21.63
CA GLY A 145 -2.22 -21.63 -22.39
C GLY A 145 -1.31 -22.78 -22.71
#